data_AF-A0A7S0XEK7-F1
#
_entry.id   AF-A0A7S0XEK7-F1
#
_cell.length_a   1.000
_cell.length_b   1.000
_cell.length_c   1.000
_cell.angle_alpha   90.00
_cell.angle_beta   90.00
_cell.angle_gamma   90.00
#
_symmetry.space_group_name_H-M   'P 1'
#
loop_
_entity.id
_entity.type
_entity.pdbx_description
1 polymer ?
#
loop_
_entity_poly.entity_id
_entity_poly.type
_entity_poly.pdbx_seq_one_letter_code
_entity_poly.pdbx_strand_id
1 'polypeptide(L)'
;MAGNAESIILEEEIDENYEPSQEEITDYAKWLGMDLEKEKDLTWIAREGLKAPLPENWKPCKTPTGDIYYFNFQSGDSVWDHPCDEYYKKLYATEKAGLEKKHDEAAAEKKRGEEEAKVKASAAAASGA
;
A
#
# COMPACT_ATOMS: atom_id res chain seq x y z
N MET A 1 33.64 12.06 31.72
CA MET A 1 33.79 11.35 30.43
C MET A 1 32.44 11.38 29.74
N ALA A 2 32.22 12.32 28.82
CA ALA A 2 31.01 12.29 28.01
C ALA A 2 31.20 11.16 27.00
N GLY A 3 30.60 10.00 27.27
CA GLY A 3 30.61 8.89 26.33
C GLY A 3 29.99 9.37 25.03
N ASN A 4 30.76 9.31 23.95
CA ASN A 4 30.32 9.60 22.60
C ASN A 4 29.12 8.70 22.30
N ALA A 5 27.92 9.27 22.41
CA ALA A 5 26.69 8.57 22.09
C ALA A 5 26.48 8.69 20.57
N GLU A 6 27.43 8.16 19.81
CA GLU A 6 27.43 8.21 18.36
C GLU A 6 26.40 7.21 17.85
N SER A 7 25.47 7.68 17.04
CA SER A 7 24.46 6.81 16.43
C SER A 7 25.18 5.85 15.47
N ILE A 8 24.87 4.56 15.58
CA ILE A 8 25.51 3.53 14.78
C ILE A 8 24.75 3.42 13.46
N ILE A 9 25.44 3.69 12.36
CA ILE A 9 24.88 3.48 11.02
C ILE A 9 24.80 1.97 10.80
N LEU A 10 23.59 1.47 10.57
CA LEU A 10 23.34 0.09 10.20
C LEU A 10 23.38 0.00 8.67
N GLU A 11 24.00 -1.06 8.15
CA GLU A 11 23.84 -1.41 6.74
C GLU A 11 22.48 -2.08 6.57
N GLU A 12 21.67 -1.54 5.66
CA GLU A 12 20.43 -2.17 5.26
C GLU A 12 20.76 -3.35 4.34
N GLU A 13 20.86 -4.53 4.93
CA GLU A 13 20.88 -5.79 4.19
C GLU A 13 19.43 -6.26 4.02
N ILE A 14 18.70 -5.66 3.07
CA ILE A 14 17.44 -6.25 2.62
C ILE A 14 17.80 -7.54 1.90
N ASP A 15 17.55 -8.66 2.57
CA ASP A 15 17.65 -9.96 1.95
C ASP A 15 16.69 -9.98 0.74
N GLU A 16 17.21 -10.22 -0.46
CA GLU A 16 16.41 -10.22 -1.68
C GLU A 16 15.28 -11.27 -1.63
N ASN A 17 15.46 -12.29 -0.78
CA ASN A 17 14.50 -13.35 -0.50
C ASN A 17 13.62 -13.03 0.72
N TYR A 18 13.67 -11.81 1.27
CA TYR A 18 12.72 -11.34 2.26
C TYR A 18 11.32 -11.29 1.63
N GLU A 19 10.45 -12.16 2.13
CA GLU A 19 9.03 -12.17 1.84
C GLU A 19 8.29 -11.75 3.10
N PRO A 20 7.74 -10.51 3.14
CA PRO A 20 6.96 -10.07 4.28
C PRO A 20 5.76 -11.00 4.44
N SER A 21 5.51 -11.39 5.68
CA SER A 21 4.38 -12.24 6.02
C SER A 21 3.06 -11.53 5.75
N GLN A 22 1.98 -12.30 5.60
CA GLN A 22 0.65 -11.73 5.39
C GLN A 22 0.23 -10.80 6.54
N GLU A 23 0.71 -11.06 7.76
CA GLU A 23 0.45 -10.24 8.94
C GLU A 23 1.16 -8.89 8.86
N GLU A 24 2.43 -8.86 8.45
CA GLU A 24 3.17 -7.60 8.22
C GLU A 24 2.52 -6.77 7.12
N ILE A 25 2.16 -7.40 6.01
CA ILE A 25 1.44 -6.74 4.90
C ILE A 25 0.12 -6.14 5.40
N THR A 26 -0.60 -6.88 6.24
CA THR A 26 -1.89 -6.47 6.84
C THR A 26 -1.70 -5.28 7.77
N ASP A 27 -0.69 -5.30 8.63
CA ASP A 27 -0.44 -4.23 9.59
C ASP A 27 -0.02 -2.93 8.87
N TYR A 28 0.91 -3.05 7.92
CA TYR A 28 1.35 -1.92 7.11
C TYR A 28 0.23 -1.36 6.23
N ALA A 29 -0.61 -2.22 5.64
CA ALA A 29 -1.80 -1.79 4.91
C ALA A 29 -2.78 -1.00 5.79
N LYS A 30 -3.02 -1.46 7.04
CA LYS A 30 -3.85 -0.72 8.00
C LYS A 30 -3.24 0.63 8.36
N TRP A 31 -1.91 0.68 8.52
CA TRP A 31 -1.19 1.93 8.80
C TRP A 31 -1.31 2.94 7.64
N LEU A 32 -1.32 2.46 6.39
CA LEU A 32 -1.61 3.27 5.19
C LEU A 32 -3.09 3.72 5.11
N GLY A 33 -3.98 3.11 5.91
CA GLY A 33 -5.41 3.39 5.91
C GLY A 33 -6.22 2.54 4.92
N MET A 34 -5.69 1.39 4.48
CA MET A 34 -6.38 0.45 3.60
C MET A 34 -7.45 -0.36 4.36
N ASP A 35 -8.61 -0.54 3.72
CA ASP A 35 -9.64 -1.47 4.18
C ASP A 35 -9.36 -2.88 3.61
N LEU A 36 -8.77 -3.75 4.42
CA LEU A 36 -8.42 -5.12 4.02
C LEU A 36 -9.61 -6.00 3.67
N GLU A 37 -10.85 -5.56 3.86
CA GLU A 37 -12.03 -6.32 3.45
C GLU A 37 -12.51 -5.91 2.06
N LYS A 38 -12.49 -4.60 1.78
CA LYS A 38 -12.97 -4.02 0.52
C LYS A 38 -11.87 -3.82 -0.52
N GLU A 39 -10.64 -3.63 -0.08
CA GLU A 39 -9.49 -3.19 -0.88
C GLU A 39 -8.36 -4.23 -0.82
N LYS A 40 -8.70 -5.52 -0.74
CA LYS A 40 -7.73 -6.64 -0.77
C LYS A 40 -6.82 -6.57 -2.00
N ASP A 41 -7.38 -6.15 -3.13
CA ASP A 41 -6.68 -5.93 -4.39
C ASP A 41 -5.64 -4.79 -4.33
N LEU A 42 -5.58 -4.00 -3.26
CA LEU A 42 -4.59 -2.93 -3.05
C LEU A 42 -3.50 -3.32 -2.04
N THR A 43 -3.61 -4.48 -1.39
CA THR A 43 -2.62 -4.97 -0.41
C THR A 43 -1.24 -5.24 -1.00
N TRP A 44 -1.14 -5.40 -2.33
CA TRP A 44 0.14 -5.49 -3.02
C TRP A 44 0.98 -4.22 -2.86
N ILE A 45 0.35 -3.05 -2.69
CA ILE A 45 1.04 -1.77 -2.45
C ILE A 45 1.76 -1.82 -1.10
N ALA A 46 1.10 -2.38 -0.08
CA ALA A 46 1.69 -2.58 1.23
C ALA A 46 2.84 -3.59 1.19
N ARG A 47 2.67 -4.70 0.45
CA ARG A 47 3.75 -5.68 0.20
C ARG A 47 4.96 -5.03 -0.47
N GLU A 48 4.74 -4.25 -1.52
CA GLU A 48 5.82 -3.53 -2.21
C GLU A 48 6.51 -2.54 -1.27
N GLY A 49 5.75 -1.83 -0.43
CA GLY A 49 6.32 -0.90 0.55
C GLY A 49 7.25 -1.55 1.55
N LEU A 50 6.88 -2.72 2.07
CA LEU A 50 7.73 -3.49 2.98
C LEU A 50 8.96 -4.10 2.31
N LYS A 51 8.90 -4.33 0.99
CA LYS A 51 10.02 -4.83 0.19
C LYS A 51 10.84 -3.71 -0.46
N ALA A 52 10.42 -2.46 -0.28
CA ALA A 52 11.02 -1.34 -0.97
C ALA A 52 12.43 -1.12 -0.43
N PRO A 53 13.47 -1.14 -1.28
CA PRO A 53 14.80 -0.76 -0.83
C PRO A 53 14.80 0.70 -0.41
N LEU A 54 15.58 1.03 0.62
CA LEU A 54 15.86 2.42 0.91
C LEU A 54 16.50 3.07 -0.33
N PRO A 55 16.20 4.35 -0.59
CA PRO A 55 16.90 5.07 -1.62
C PRO A 55 18.41 5.11 -1.30
N GLU A 56 19.27 5.14 -2.31
CA GLU A 56 20.75 5.04 -2.22
C GLU A 56 21.39 5.89 -1.10
N ASN A 57 20.78 7.03 -0.80
CA ASN A 57 21.29 8.01 0.15
C ASN A 57 20.72 7.86 1.57
N TRP A 58 19.81 6.94 1.83
CA TRP A 58 19.23 6.70 3.15
C TRP A 58 19.83 5.46 3.79
N LYS A 59 20.14 5.53 5.09
CA LYS A 59 20.53 4.36 5.87
C LYS A 59 19.87 4.34 7.24
N PRO A 60 19.50 3.16 7.77
CA PRO A 60 19.03 3.03 9.13
C PRO A 60 20.19 3.34 10.08
N CYS A 61 19.89 4.09 11.14
CA CYS A 61 20.81 4.50 12.17
C CYS A 61 20.19 4.15 13.51
N LYS A 62 20.98 3.54 14.39
CA LYS A 62 20.56 3.20 15.75
C LYS A 62 21.07 4.25 16.71
N THR A 63 20.15 4.93 17.37
CA THR A 63 20.45 5.86 18.46
C THR A 63 21.08 5.13 19.65
N PRO A 64 21.81 5.85 20.52
CA PRO A 64 22.36 5.29 21.76
C PRO A 64 21.29 4.77 22.74
N THR A 65 20.04 5.23 22.63
CA THR A 65 18.89 4.73 23.41
C THR A 65 18.37 3.39 22.88
N GLY A 66 18.75 3.02 21.66
CA GLY A 66 18.37 1.77 21.02
C GLY A 66 17.31 1.93 19.93
N ASP A 67 16.79 3.13 19.73
CA ASP A 67 15.79 3.44 18.70
C ASP A 67 16.42 3.49 17.31
N ILE A 68 15.72 2.97 16.30
CA ILE A 68 16.15 3.04 14.91
C ILE A 68 15.44 4.22 14.22
N TYR A 69 16.21 4.98 13.45
CA TYR A 69 15.73 6.06 12.59
C TYR A 69 16.46 5.98 11.25
N TYR A 70 15.91 6.60 10.22
CA TYR A 70 16.52 6.64 8.89
C TYR A 70 17.17 7.99 8.66
N PHE A 71 18.44 7.99 8.22
CA PHE A 71 19.19 9.20 7.95
C PHE A 71 19.59 9.28 6.48
N ASN A 72 19.38 10.45 5.87
CA ASN A 72 19.75 10.78 4.51
C ASN A 72 21.16 11.39 4.49
N PHE A 73 22.14 10.65 3.99
CA PHE A 73 23.53 11.06 3.87
C PHE A 73 23.77 12.11 2.78
N GLN A 74 22.82 12.29 1.86
CA GLN A 74 22.91 13.30 0.80
C GLN A 74 22.40 14.66 1.26
N SER A 75 21.21 14.70 1.87
CA SER A 75 20.57 15.96 2.31
C SER A 75 20.85 16.32 3.77
N GLY A 76 21.22 15.34 4.60
CA GLY A 76 21.36 15.49 6.05
C GLY A 76 20.04 15.39 6.82
N ASP A 77 18.95 14.96 6.18
CA ASP A 77 17.63 14.80 6.80
C ASP A 77 17.55 13.51 7.61
N SER A 78 16.77 13.51 8.70
CA SER A 78 16.48 12.33 9.51
C SER A 78 14.98 12.14 9.66
N VAL A 79 14.50 10.92 9.44
CA VAL A 79 13.09 10.54 9.65
C VAL A 79 13.00 9.30 10.53
N TRP A 80 11.88 9.17 11.22
CA TRP A 80 11.59 8.01 12.07
C TRP A 80 10.91 6.89 11.28
N ASP A 81 10.06 7.28 10.32
CA ASP A 81 9.37 6.40 9.39
C ASP A 81 10.22 6.10 8.16
N HIS A 82 9.85 5.09 7.36
CA HIS A 82 10.59 4.75 6.17
C HIS A 82 10.40 5.86 5.11
N PRO A 83 11.47 6.37 4.47
CA PRO A 83 11.38 7.48 3.52
C PRO A 83 10.51 7.17 2.30
N CYS A 84 10.28 5.89 1.98
CA CYS A 84 9.35 5.48 0.92
C CYS A 84 7.89 5.41 1.38
N ASP A 85 7.58 5.48 2.67
CA ASP A 85 6.19 5.39 3.19
C ASP A 85 5.28 6.46 2.58
N GLU A 86 5.78 7.69 2.48
CA GLU A 86 5.08 8.81 1.84
C GLU A 86 4.72 8.52 0.37
N TYR A 87 5.58 7.79 -0.34
CA TYR A 87 5.32 7.38 -1.72
C TYR A 87 4.20 6.34 -1.78
N TYR A 88 4.24 5.32 -0.93
CA TYR A 88 3.21 4.27 -0.89
C TYR A 88 1.85 4.79 -0.43
N LYS A 89 1.80 5.77 0.48
CA LYS A 89 0.55 6.48 0.84
C LYS A 89 -0.08 7.16 -0.37
N LYS A 90 0.72 7.87 -1.18
CA LYS A 90 0.24 8.54 -2.40
C LYS A 90 -0.18 7.54 -3.48
N LEU A 91 0.58 6.46 -3.64
CA LEU A 91 0.26 5.37 -4.56
C LEU A 91 -1.08 4.72 -4.19
N TYR A 92 -1.27 4.40 -2.91
CA TYR A 92 -2.54 3.87 -2.39
C TYR A 92 -3.72 4.82 -2.67
N ALA A 93 -3.59 6.10 -2.33
CA ALA A 93 -4.66 7.07 -2.56
C ALA A 93 -5.05 7.17 -4.04
N THR A 94 -4.08 7.08 -4.94
CA THR A 94 -4.30 7.11 -6.39
C THR A 94 -5.01 5.85 -6.88
N GLU A 95 -4.53 4.67 -6.48
CA GLU A 95 -5.15 3.39 -6.87
C GLU A 95 -6.55 3.24 -6.30
N LYS A 96 -6.77 3.63 -5.04
CA LYS A 96 -8.10 3.67 -4.41
C LYS A 96 -9.09 4.50 -5.23
N ALA A 97 -8.70 5.70 -5.62
CA ALA A 97 -9.56 6.58 -6.43
C ALA A 97 -9.90 5.96 -7.80
N GLY A 98 -8.95 5.21 -8.39
CA GLY A 98 -9.19 4.46 -9.63
C GLY A 98 -10.11 3.23 -9.42
N LEU A 99 -9.97 2.55 -8.29
CA LEU A 99 -10.71 1.34 -7.96
C LEU A 99 -12.19 1.66 -7.63
N GLU A 100 -12.44 2.77 -6.92
CA GLU A 100 -13.81 3.27 -6.70
C GLU A 100 -14.53 3.59 -8.02
N LYS A 101 -13.85 4.21 -8.99
CA LYS A 101 -14.43 4.46 -10.32
C LYS A 101 -14.75 3.18 -11.07
N LYS A 102 -13.81 2.23 -11.12
CA LYS A 102 -14.04 0.93 -11.77
C LYS A 102 -15.19 0.15 -11.12
N HIS A 103 -15.31 0.23 -9.80
CA HIS A 103 -16.37 -0.46 -9.08
C HIS A 103 -17.75 0.16 -9.35
N ASP A 104 -17.84 1.48 -9.46
CA ASP A 104 -19.07 2.19 -9.84
C ASP A 104 -19.48 1.87 -11.29
N GLU A 105 -18.52 1.88 -12.23
CA GLU A 105 -18.76 1.52 -13.64
C GLU A 105 -19.20 0.05 -13.79
N ALA A 106 -18.53 -0.88 -13.10
CA ALA A 106 -18.91 -2.30 -13.12
C ALA A 106 -20.29 -2.54 -12.49
N ALA A 107 -20.63 -1.81 -11.42
CA ALA A 107 -21.96 -1.89 -10.80
C ALA A 107 -23.06 -1.32 -11.72
N ALA A 108 -22.77 -0.24 -12.44
CA ALA A 108 -23.69 0.37 -13.41
C ALA A 108 -23.93 -0.56 -14.62
N GLU A 109 -22.88 -1.18 -15.16
CA GLU A 109 -23.00 -2.13 -16.27
C GLU A 109 -23.80 -3.39 -15.85
N LYS A 110 -23.56 -3.89 -14.63
CA LYS A 110 -24.30 -5.04 -14.10
C LYS A 110 -25.79 -4.75 -13.95
N LYS A 111 -26.16 -3.55 -13.45
CA LYS A 111 -27.56 -3.11 -13.38
C LYS A 111 -28.19 -2.98 -14.76
N ARG A 112 -27.47 -2.40 -15.73
CA ARG A 112 -27.96 -2.24 -17.11
C ARG A 112 -28.19 -3.59 -17.80
N GLY A 113 -27.28 -4.56 -17.62
CA GLY A 113 -27.45 -5.91 -18.15
C GLY A 113 -28.64 -6.67 -17.54
N GLU A 114 -28.88 -6.50 -16.24
CA GLU A 114 -30.01 -7.14 -15.54
C GLU A 114 -31.36 -6.55 -15.97
N GLU A 115 -31.45 -5.22 -16.14
CA GLU A 115 -32.65 -4.55 -16.62
C GLU A 115 -32.97 -4.91 -18.08
N GLU A 116 -31.95 -4.97 -18.94
CA GLU A 116 -32.10 -5.36 -20.35
C GLU A 116 -32.52 -6.83 -20.50
N ALA A 117 -32.02 -7.73 -19.66
CA ALA A 117 -32.45 -9.13 -19.61
C ALA A 117 -33.91 -9.26 -19.17
N LYS A 118 -34.34 -8.46 -18.20
CA LYS A 118 -35.73 -8.45 -17.70
C LYS A 118 -36.72 -7.97 -18.76
N VAL A 119 -36.37 -6.91 -19.51
CA VAL A 119 -37.19 -6.39 -20.62
C VAL A 119 -37.38 -7.42 -21.72
N LYS A 120 -36.31 -8.12 -22.12
CA LYS A 120 -36.35 -9.18 -23.15
C LYS A 120 -37.22 -10.37 -22.71
N ALA A 121 -37.14 -10.77 -21.44
CA ALA A 121 -37.96 -11.85 -20.89
C ALA A 121 -39.46 -11.52 -20.91
N SER A 122 -39.84 -10.27 -20.58
CA SER A 122 -41.24 -9.84 -20.61
C SER A 122 -41.81 -9.64 -22.03
N ALA A 123 -41.00 -9.23 -23.01
CA ALA A 123 -41.45 -9.06 -24.39
C ALA A 123 -41.76 -10.40 -25.09
N ALA A 124 -41.03 -11.47 -24.76
CA ALA A 124 -41.25 -12.80 -25.32
C ALA A 124 -42.57 -13.44 -24.86
N ALA A 125 -43.12 -13.02 -23.71
CA ALA A 125 -44.36 -13.59 -23.16
C ALA A 125 -45.65 -13.02 -23.79
N ALA A 126 -45.58 -11.90 -24.51
CA ALA A 126 -46.77 -11.17 -25.00
C ALA A 126 -47.19 -11.51 -26.45
N SER A 127 -46.40 -12.30 -27.20
CA SER A 127 -46.65 -12.56 -28.64
C SER A 127 -47.25 -13.93 -28.95
N GLY A 128 -47.71 -14.66 -27.93
CA GLY A 128 -48.16 -16.06 -28.04
C GLY A 128 -49.65 -16.31 -27.83
N ALA A 129 -50.51 -15.29 -27.95
CA ALA A 129 -51.98 -15.43 -27.83
C ALA A 129 -52.67 -15.19 -29.17
#